data_AF-A0A484F3C8-F1
#
_entry.id   AF-A0A484F3C8-F1
#
_cell.length_a   1.000
_cell.length_b   1.000
_cell.length_c   1.000
_cell.angle_alpha   90.00
_cell.angle_beta   90.00
_cell.angle_gamma   90.00
#
_symmetry.space_group_name_H-M   'P 1'
#
loop_
_entity.id
_entity.type
_entity.pdbx_description
1 polymer ?
#
loop_
_entity_poly.entity_id
_entity_poly.type
_entity_poly.pdbx_seq_one_letter_code
_entity_poly.pdbx_strand_id
1 'polypeptide(L)' 'MEFTTEGLAALSKAIAIVGTGFASAWAEKVIGAAAVGAMVENESLFGKALVLTVLPETIVIFGLVVAILI' A
#
# COMPACT_ATOMS: atom_id res chain seq x y z
N MET A 1 -6.86 33.70 -4.79
CA MET A 1 -6.06 32.76 -3.98
C MET A 1 -4.91 32.34 -4.87
N GLU A 2 -3.71 32.89 -4.66
CA GLU A 2 -2.54 32.40 -5.38
C GLU A 2 -2.08 31.09 -4.73
N PHE A 3 -1.96 30.05 -5.52
CA PHE A 3 -1.36 28.80 -5.07
C PHE A 3 0.16 28.94 -5.17
N THR A 4 0.85 28.82 -4.04
CA THR A 4 2.31 28.77 -4.04
C THR A 4 2.75 27.43 -4.64
N THR A 5 3.86 27.43 -5.37
CA THR A 5 4.47 26.20 -5.93
C THR A 5 4.72 25.16 -4.84
N GLU A 6 5.16 25.61 -3.65
CA GLU A 6 5.36 24.76 -2.48
C GLU A 6 4.05 24.12 -1.98
N GLY A 7 2.96 24.88 -1.93
CA GLY A 7 1.66 24.37 -1.52
C GLY A 7 1.11 23.31 -2.48
N LEU A 8 1.31 23.52 -3.78
CA LEU A 8 0.92 22.53 -4.80
C LEU A 8 1.78 21.26 -4.71
N ALA A 9 3.10 21.41 -4.51
CA ALA A 9 4.01 20.29 -4.31
C ALA A 9 3.63 19.47 -3.07
N ALA A 10 3.35 20.12 -1.94
CA ALA A 10 2.91 19.45 -0.71
C ALA A 10 1.60 18.66 -0.91
N LEU A 11 0.64 19.23 -1.65
CA LEU A 11 -0.61 18.54 -1.98
C LEU A 11 -0.36 17.31 -2.87
N SER A 12 0.49 17.43 -3.88
CA SER A 12 0.86 16.30 -4.76
C SER A 12 1.52 15.16 -3.99
N LYS A 13 2.42 15.47 -3.04
CA LYS A 13 3.02 14.47 -2.14
C LYS A 13 1.99 13.74 -1.31
N ALA A 14 1.05 14.49 -0.71
CA ALA A 14 -0.03 13.91 0.09
C ALA A 14 -0.91 12.97 -0.74
N ILE A 15 -1.28 13.38 -1.96
CA ILE A 15 -2.09 12.56 -2.87
C ILE A 15 -1.35 11.26 -3.24
N ALA A 16 -0.05 11.33 -3.55
CA ALA A 16 0.74 10.15 -3.90
C ALA A 16 0.78 9.13 -2.76
N ILE A 17 1.05 9.57 -1.52
CA ILE A 17 1.10 8.69 -0.35
C ILE A 17 -0.29 8.14 -0.01
N VAL A 18 -1.32 8.98 0.04
CA VAL A 18 -2.68 8.55 0.41
C VAL A 18 -3.25 7.58 -0.63
N GLY A 19 -3.08 7.88 -1.91
CA GLY A 19 -3.60 7.04 -2.99
C GLY A 19 -2.99 5.63 -2.98
N THR A 20 -1.67 5.55 -2.85
CA THR A 20 -0.95 4.27 -2.81
C THR A 20 -1.15 3.52 -1.49
N GLY A 21 -1.18 4.22 -0.35
CA GLY A 21 -1.46 3.63 0.95
C GLY A 21 -2.86 3.04 1.04
N PHE A 22 -3.86 3.75 0.50
CA PHE A 22 -5.23 3.24 0.45
C PHE A 22 -5.35 2.00 -0.45
N ALA A 23 -4.66 1.99 -1.60
CA ALA A 23 -4.62 0.84 -2.48
C ALA A 23 -3.96 -0.39 -1.81
N SER A 24 -2.84 -0.20 -1.09
CA SER A 24 -2.17 -1.27 -0.33
C SER A 24 -3.10 -1.85 0.73
N ALA A 25 -3.69 -0.99 1.56
CA ALA A 25 -4.60 -1.39 2.62
C ALA A 25 -5.83 -2.15 2.08
N TRP A 26 -6.37 -1.73 0.93
CA TRP A 26 -7.48 -2.43 0.29
C TRP A 26 -7.09 -3.84 -0.16
N ALA A 27 -5.92 -3.99 -0.78
CA ALA A 27 -5.44 -5.29 -1.23
C ALA A 27 -5.15 -6.21 -0.03
N GLU A 28 -4.48 -5.70 1.01
CA GLU A 28 -4.18 -6.44 2.24
C GLU A 28 -5.43 -6.89 2.98
N LYS A 29 -6.49 -6.08 3.01
CA LYS A 29 -7.79 -6.49 3.59
C LYS A 29 -8.29 -7.79 2.95
N VAL A 30 -8.23 -7.89 1.63
CA VAL A 30 -8.74 -9.05 0.88
C VAL A 30 -7.79 -10.23 1.03
N ILE A 31 -6.48 -10.01 0.85
CA ILE A 31 -5.46 -11.06 0.92
C ILE A 31 -5.36 -11.62 2.34
N GLY A 32 -5.37 -10.77 3.37
CA GLY A 32 -5.28 -11.18 4.77
C GLY A 32 -6.46 -12.06 5.19
N ALA A 33 -7.69 -11.71 4.79
CA ALA A 33 -8.87 -12.54 5.07
C ALA A 33 -8.76 -13.93 4.41
N ALA A 34 -8.33 -13.98 3.15
CA ALA A 34 -8.13 -15.23 2.42
C ALA A 34 -6.97 -16.06 3.00
N ALA A 35 -5.87 -15.41 3.37
CA ALA A 35 -4.70 -16.02 3.98
C ALA A 35 -5.03 -16.71 5.30
N VAL A 36 -5.75 -16.03 6.20
CA VAL A 36 -6.16 -16.61 7.48
C VAL A 36 -7.05 -17.84 7.28
N GLY A 37 -8.04 -17.75 6.38
CA GLY A 37 -8.89 -18.90 6.05
C GLY A 37 -8.10 -20.09 5.49
N ALA A 38 -7.14 -19.84 4.59
CA ALA A 38 -6.31 -20.90 4.02
C ALA A 38 -5.37 -21.56 5.05
N MET A 39 -4.87 -20.79 6.02
CA MET A 39 -3.99 -21.32 7.07
C MET A 39 -4.72 -22.20 8.08
N VAL A 40 -6.02 -21.96 8.32
CA VAL A 40 -6.86 -22.84 9.14
C VAL A 40 -7.00 -24.22 8.51
N GLU A 41 -7.13 -24.28 7.18
CA GLU A 41 -7.21 -25.54 6.43
C GLU A 41 -5.84 -26.24 6.30
N ASN A 42 -4.77 -25.46 6.11
CA ASN A 42 -3.42 -25.99 5.95
C ASN A 42 -2.34 -24.98 6.38
N GLU A 43 -1.74 -25.21 7.54
CA GLU A 43 -0.69 -24.36 8.11
C GLU A 43 0.57 -24.23 7.23
N SER A 44 0.86 -25.21 6.37
CA SER A 44 2.00 -25.15 5.45
C SER A 44 1.89 -24.01 4.42
N LEU A 45 0.69 -23.43 4.26
CA LEU A 45 0.45 -22.30 3.38
C LEU A 45 0.89 -20.96 3.97
N PHE A 46 1.26 -20.89 5.26
CA PHE A 46 1.70 -19.65 5.93
C PHE A 46 2.76 -18.88 5.13
N GLY A 47 3.79 -19.56 4.62
CA GLY A 47 4.86 -18.91 3.86
C GLY A 47 4.35 -18.27 2.56
N LYS A 48 3.47 -18.96 1.82
CA LYS A 48 2.85 -18.41 0.60
C LYS A 48 1.91 -17.25 0.92
N ALA A 49 1.11 -17.39 1.98
CA ALA A 49 0.21 -16.35 2.47
C ALA A 49 0.97 -15.07 2.85
N LEU A 50 2.12 -15.20 3.52
CA LEU A 50 2.98 -14.08 3.88
C LEU A 50 3.50 -13.36 2.64
N VAL A 51 4.03 -14.11 1.66
CA VAL A 51 4.54 -13.52 0.40
C VAL A 51 3.44 -12.76 -0.33
N LEU A 52 2.24 -13.34 -0.45
CA LEU A 52 1.12 -12.66 -1.11
C LEU A 52 0.67 -11.40 -0.37
N THR A 53 0.71 -11.41 0.98
CA THR A 53 0.34 -10.25 1.80
C THR A 53 1.36 -9.10 1.71
N VAL A 54 2.63 -9.39 1.43
CA VAL A 54 3.69 -8.37 1.28
C VAL A 54 3.68 -7.69 -0.10
N LEU A 55 3.11 -8.32 -1.14
CA LEU A 55 3.10 -7.74 -2.49
C LEU A 55 2.49 -6.32 -2.55
N PRO A 56 1.34 -6.04 -1.91
CA PRO A 56 0.76 -4.69 -1.86
C PRO A 56 1.68 -3.64 -1.23
N GLU A 57 2.55 -3.98 -0.27
CA GLU A 57 3.46 -3.00 0.35
C GLU A 57 4.42 -2.37 -0.67
N THR A 58 4.71 -3.07 -1.77
CA THR A 58 5.51 -2.50 -2.87
C THR A 58 4.83 -1.25 -3.46
N ILE A 59 3.49 -1.23 -3.51
CA ILE A 59 2.71 -0.10 -4.02
C ILE A 59 2.89 1.13 -3.13
N VAL A 60 2.81 0.96 -1.80
CA VAL A 60 2.98 2.09 -0.87
C VAL A 60 4.42 2.59 -0.85
N ILE A 61 5.40 1.69 -1.01
CA ILE A 61 6.82 2.07 -1.16
C ILE A 61 7.00 2.94 -2.41
N PHE A 62 6.38 2.59 -3.55
CA PHE A 62 6.46 3.43 -4.75
C PHE A 62 5.82 4.81 -4.55
N GLY A 63 4.69 4.89 -3.86
CA GLY A 63 4.07 6.19 -3.53
C GLY A 63 4.93 7.05 -2.62
N LEU A 64 5.60 6.43 -1.63
CA LEU A 64 6.56 7.11 -0.76
C LEU A 64 7.77 7.62 -1.56
N VAL A 65 8.35 6.79 -2.43
CA VAL A 65 9.48 7.18 -3.28
C VAL A 65 9.10 8.36 -4.17
N VAL A 66 7.93 8.31 -4.83
CA VAL A 66 7.43 9.42 -5.64
C VAL A 66 7.25 10.69 -4.83
N ALA A 67 6.68 10.61 -3.62
CA ALA A 67 6.49 11.78 -2.76
C ALA A 67 7.81 12.41 -2.27
N ILE A 68 8.89 11.63 -2.15
CA ILE A 68 10.23 12.14 -1.83
C ILE A 68 10.85 12.85 -3.04
N LEU A 69 10.55 12.39 -4.26
CA LEU A 69 11.09 12.95 -5.50
C LEU A 69 10.38 14.22 -5.99
N ILE A 70 9.10 14.40 -5.62
CA ILE A 70 8.34 15.66 -5.79
C ILE A 70 8.91 16.73 -4.87
#